data_AF-A0A950QZR0-F1
#
_entry.id   AF-A0A950QZR0-F1
#
_cell.length_a   1.000
_cell.length_b   1.000
_cell.length_c   1.000
_cell.angle_alpha   90.00
_cell.angle_beta   90.00
_cell.angle_gamma   90.00
#
_symmetry.space_group_name_H-M   'P 1'
#
loop_
_entity.id
_entity.type
_entity.pdbx_description
1 polymer ?
#
loop_
_entity_poly.entity_id
_entity_poly.type
_entity_poly.pdbx_seq_one_letter_code
_entity_poly.pdbx_strand_id
1 'polypeptide(L)' 'MGLTEQEAAERGLPVRVAKLRMATLLRTRMIDESRGFAKALIAEP' A
#
# COMPACT_ATOMS: atom_id res chain seq x y z
N MET A 1 -4.54 2.49 -9.01
CA MET A 1 -5.43 3.53 -8.45
C MET A 1 -4.56 4.51 -7.69
N GLY A 2 -4.69 5.82 -7.95
CA GLY A 2 -3.84 6.86 -7.37
C GLY A 2 -2.43 6.91 -7.98
N LEU A 3 -1.52 7.58 -7.28
CA LEU A 3 -0.10 7.69 -7.65
C LEU A 3 0.68 6.42 -7.30
N THR A 4 1.71 6.14 -8.09
CA THR A 4 2.81 5.26 -7.75
C THR A 4 3.86 5.97 -6.89
N GLU A 5 4.73 5.19 -6.25
CA GLU A 5 5.90 5.72 -5.51
C GLU A 5 6.78 6.56 -6.45
N GLN A 6 6.93 6.13 -7.69
CA GLN A 6 7.72 6.83 -8.71
C GLN A 6 7.08 8.17 -9.08
N GLU A 7 5.77 8.19 -9.41
CA GLU A 7 5.09 9.45 -9.75
C GLU A 7 5.07 10.44 -8.58
N ALA A 8 4.99 9.95 -7.33
CA ALA A 8 5.09 10.81 -6.16
C ALA A 8 6.50 11.42 -6.04
N ALA A 9 7.55 10.63 -6.28
CA ALA A 9 8.93 11.09 -6.29
C ALA A 9 9.21 12.10 -7.41
N GLU A 10 8.76 11.83 -8.63
CA GLU A 10 8.91 12.72 -9.80
C GLU A 10 8.21 14.08 -9.58
N ARG A 11 7.13 14.10 -8.80
CA ARG A 11 6.40 15.33 -8.46
C ARG A 11 6.89 16.00 -7.17
N GLY A 12 7.91 15.45 -6.51
CA GLY A 12 8.44 15.98 -5.24
C GLY A 12 7.43 15.95 -4.10
N LEU A 13 6.47 15.02 -4.12
CA LEU A 13 5.45 14.91 -3.08
C LEU A 13 6.01 14.15 -1.87
N PRO A 14 6.04 14.75 -0.66
CA PRO A 14 6.47 14.05 0.54
C PRO A 14 5.40 13.02 0.93
N VAL A 15 5.74 11.75 0.74
CA VAL A 15 4.86 10.63 1.05
C VAL A 15 5.60 9.54 1.81
N ARG A 16 4.88 8.88 2.70
CA ARG A 16 5.30 7.65 3.38
C ARG A 16 4.60 6.44 2.78
N VAL A 17 5.33 5.35 2.60
CA VAL A 17 4.80 4.09 2.06
C VAL A 17 4.43 3.16 3.21
N ALA A 18 3.16 2.75 3.27
CA ALA A 18 2.71 1.68 4.16
C ALA A 18 2.50 0.39 3.38
N LYS A 19 3.00 -0.73 3.90
CA LYS A 19 2.81 -2.08 3.34
C LYS A 19 2.30 -3.03 4.42
N LEU A 20 1.25 -3.76 4.10
CA LEU A 20 0.69 -4.80 4.98
C LEU A 20 0.56 -6.11 4.20
N ARG A 21 1.10 -7.21 4.74
CA ARG A 21 0.91 -8.53 4.13
C ARG A 21 -0.58 -8.87 4.09
N MET A 22 -1.06 -9.41 2.96
CA MET A 22 -2.45 -9.85 2.83
C MET A 22 -2.82 -10.86 3.92
N ALA A 23 -1.89 -11.75 4.30
CA ALA A 23 -2.05 -12.67 5.42
C ALA A 23 -2.30 -12.02 6.79
N THR A 24 -2.12 -10.71 6.97
CA THR A 24 -2.45 -10.00 8.22
C THR A 24 -3.89 -9.48 8.23
N LEU A 25 -4.53 -9.35 7.07
CA LEU A 25 -5.93 -8.94 6.97
C LEU A 25 -6.85 -10.13 7.26
N LEU A 26 -7.82 -9.97 8.17
CA LEU A 26 -8.67 -11.09 8.58
C LEU A 26 -9.52 -11.65 7.42
N ARG A 27 -10.07 -10.76 6.58
CA ARG A 27 -10.96 -11.17 5.49
C ARG A 27 -10.27 -12.10 4.49
N THR A 28 -9.01 -11.84 4.16
CA THR A 28 -8.25 -12.57 3.14
C THR A 28 -7.97 -14.01 3.56
N ARG A 29 -7.76 -14.26 4.86
CA ARG A 29 -7.60 -15.61 5.43
C ARG A 29 -8.85 -16.48 5.24
N MET A 30 -10.03 -15.85 5.25
CA MET A 30 -11.33 -16.53 5.15
C MET A 30 -11.72 -16.91 3.71
N ILE A 31 -11.00 -16.39 2.71
CA ILE A 31 -11.25 -16.67 1.27
C ILE A 31 -9.99 -17.16 0.54
N ASP A 32 -8.97 -17.59 1.28
CA ASP A 32 -7.70 -18.06 0.72
C ASP A 32 -6.96 -17.02 -0.16
N GLU A 33 -7.25 -15.72 0.01
CA GLU A 33 -6.62 -14.59 -0.69
C GLU A 33 -5.43 -14.02 0.10
N SER A 34 -4.65 -14.86 0.77
CA SER A 34 -3.62 -14.41 1.73
C SER A 34 -2.28 -14.02 1.11
N ARG A 35 -2.11 -14.17 -0.21
CA ARG A 35 -0.86 -13.88 -0.94
C ARG A 35 -0.76 -12.40 -1.32
N GLY A 36 0.44 -11.84 -1.31
CA GLY A 36 0.69 -10.45 -1.67
C GLY A 36 0.57 -9.46 -0.50
N PHE A 37 0.37 -8.19 -0.82
CA PHE A 37 0.33 -7.10 0.15
C PHE A 37 -0.62 -5.97 -0.28
N ALA A 38 -1.20 -5.27 0.70
CA ALA A 38 -1.81 -3.96 0.49
C ALA A 38 -0.71 -2.91 0.57
N LYS A 39 -0.78 -1.91 -0.30
CA LYS A 39 0.13 -0.77 -0.31
C LYS A 39 -0.64 0.53 -0.38
N ALA A 40 -0.22 1.51 0.42
CA ALA A 40 -0.75 2.86 0.37
C ALA A 40 0.40 3.88 0.39
N LEU A 41 0.20 4.99 -0.32
CA LEU A 41 0.99 6.21 -0.17
C LEU A 41 0.22 7.14 0.76
N ILE A 42 0.88 7.60 1.82
CA ILE A 42 0.31 8.48 2.85
C ILE A 42 1.03 9.81 2.75
N ALA A 43 0.30 10.92 2.57
CA ALA A 43 0.90 12.25 2.59
C ALA A 43 1.57 12.51 3.96
N GLU A 44 2.74 13.14 3.95
CA GLU A 44 3.33 13.62 5.20
C GLU A 44 2.52 14.82 5.76
N PRO A 45 2.36 14.92 7.10
CA PRO A 45 1.69 16.04 7.75
C PRO A 45 2.50 17.34 7.69
#